data_AF-A0A7Y5E1Q1-F1
#
_entry.id   AF-A0A7Y5E1Q1-F1
#
_cell.length_a   1.000
_cell.length_b   1.000
_cell.length_c   1.000
_cell.angle_alpha   90.00
_cell.angle_beta   90.00
_cell.angle_gamma   90.00
#
_symmetry.space_group_name_H-M   'P 1'
#
loop_
_entity.id
_entity.type
_entity.pdbx_description
1 polymer ?
#
loop_
_entity_poly.entity_id
_entity_poly.type
_entity_poly.pdbx_seq_one_letter_code
_entity_poly.pdbx_strand_id
1 'polypeptide(L)'
;MEKSEIGRALELQAQSYAFVRWLGDNKADVLTTLTEDHGDRPPREVMAEWLRTSGSLLGYTRRLREEDQLAFANLFVSYLEISFDLLDHGRRIESSPCGCYCSMCVSITSSSRMVPKKPGSADKERATRALEAELQAVAGAAGKTLTKAQIKALLENPDLREPLAIAAWMSAVFRRMRGDFVGTEALVLWRWFAWKPEGSPKHGFAITEAAVTSAQAQVKEGVERALATETA
;
A
#
# COMPACT_ATOMS: atom_id res chain seq x y z
N MET A 1 -6.23 -24.77 -6.22
CA MET A 1 -4.79 -24.46 -6.09
C MET A 1 -4.68 -23.33 -5.09
N GLU A 2 -3.95 -23.52 -4.00
CA GLU A 2 -3.72 -22.49 -3.00
C GLU A 2 -2.94 -21.33 -3.64
N LYS A 3 -3.38 -20.08 -3.44
CA LYS A 3 -2.65 -18.91 -3.94
C LYS A 3 -1.39 -18.73 -3.09
N SER A 4 -0.28 -18.39 -3.73
CA SER A 4 0.91 -17.97 -2.97
C SER A 4 0.59 -16.74 -2.11
N GLU A 5 1.44 -16.49 -1.12
CA GLU A 5 1.32 -15.32 -0.27
C GLU A 5 1.35 -14.00 -1.07
N ILE A 6 2.22 -13.93 -2.10
CA ILE A 6 2.31 -12.78 -3.02
C ILE A 6 1.00 -12.65 -3.81
N GLY A 7 0.50 -13.75 -4.41
CA GLY A 7 -0.74 -13.72 -5.19
C GLY A 7 -1.94 -13.26 -4.35
N ARG A 8 -2.04 -13.75 -3.10
CA ARG A 8 -3.05 -13.30 -2.13
C ARG A 8 -2.91 -11.82 -1.80
N ALA A 9 -1.69 -11.35 -1.54
CA ALA A 9 -1.43 -9.95 -1.19
C ALA A 9 -1.75 -8.97 -2.32
N LEU A 10 -1.38 -9.31 -3.57
CA LEU A 10 -1.71 -8.52 -4.75
C LEU A 10 -3.23 -8.44 -4.99
N GLU A 11 -3.93 -9.55 -4.80
CA GLU A 11 -5.39 -9.58 -4.91
C GLU A 11 -6.05 -8.68 -3.87
N LEU A 12 -5.68 -8.79 -2.60
CA LEU A 12 -6.23 -7.95 -1.54
C LEU A 12 -5.92 -6.48 -1.77
N GLN A 13 -4.69 -6.16 -2.17
CA GLN A 13 -4.27 -4.81 -2.52
C GLN A 13 -5.15 -4.22 -3.63
N ALA A 14 -5.36 -4.97 -4.71
CA ALA A 14 -6.18 -4.55 -5.83
C ALA A 14 -7.65 -4.38 -5.45
N GLN A 15 -8.21 -5.33 -4.68
CA GLN A 15 -9.59 -5.26 -4.20
C GLN A 15 -9.81 -4.08 -3.25
N SER A 16 -8.90 -3.83 -2.29
CA SER A 16 -8.99 -2.69 -1.37
C SER A 16 -8.89 -1.36 -2.11
N TYR A 17 -8.01 -1.23 -3.10
CA TYR A 17 -7.93 -0.01 -3.91
C TYR A 17 -9.18 0.19 -4.77
N ALA A 18 -9.68 -0.88 -5.38
CA ALA A 18 -10.92 -0.82 -6.13
C ALA A 18 -12.08 -0.38 -5.22
N PHE A 19 -12.11 -0.83 -3.96
CA PHE A 19 -13.14 -0.44 -3.00
C PHE A 19 -13.12 1.06 -2.70
N VAL A 20 -11.93 1.66 -2.57
CA VAL A 20 -11.81 3.12 -2.43
C VAL A 20 -12.42 3.86 -3.62
N ARG A 21 -12.24 3.34 -4.85
CA ARG A 21 -12.86 3.95 -6.04
C ARG A 21 -14.37 3.79 -6.05
N TRP A 22 -14.86 2.60 -5.74
CA TRP A 22 -16.29 2.31 -5.65
C TRP A 22 -16.98 3.14 -4.57
N LEU A 23 -16.31 3.38 -3.44
CA LEU A 23 -16.81 4.22 -2.36
C LEU A 23 -17.17 5.63 -2.83
N GLY A 24 -16.40 6.20 -3.78
CA GLY A 24 -16.70 7.51 -4.35
C GLY A 24 -18.10 7.60 -4.95
N ASP A 25 -18.55 6.53 -5.59
CA ASP A 25 -19.85 6.45 -6.27
C ASP A 25 -20.97 5.93 -5.34
N ASN A 26 -20.64 5.21 -4.27
CA ASN A 26 -21.60 4.47 -3.43
C ASN A 26 -21.54 4.88 -1.94
N LYS A 27 -21.03 6.08 -1.65
CA LYS A 27 -20.84 6.53 -0.26
C LYS A 27 -22.12 6.54 0.57
N ALA A 28 -23.27 6.84 -0.05
CA ALA A 28 -24.55 6.88 0.66
C ALA A 28 -24.89 5.51 1.27
N ASP A 29 -24.71 4.43 0.51
CA ASP A 29 -25.02 3.07 0.94
C ASP A 29 -24.04 2.57 2.03
N VAL A 30 -22.78 3.02 1.99
CA VAL A 30 -21.82 2.73 3.06
C VAL A 30 -22.20 3.47 4.34
N LEU A 31 -22.55 4.75 4.23
CA LEU A 31 -22.88 5.59 5.38
C LEU A 31 -24.20 5.19 6.07
N THR A 32 -25.15 4.56 5.37
CA THR A 32 -26.38 4.03 5.99
C THR A 32 -26.15 2.78 6.83
N THR A 33 -25.04 2.07 6.61
CA THR A 33 -24.68 0.85 7.36
C THR A 33 -23.60 1.09 8.40
N LEU A 34 -22.75 2.10 8.22
CA LEU A 34 -21.72 2.52 9.18
C LEU A 34 -22.29 3.56 10.16
N THR A 35 -23.18 3.12 11.05
CA THR A 35 -23.98 4.01 11.92
C THR A 35 -23.59 3.95 13.41
N GLU A 36 -22.84 2.93 13.82
CA GLU A 36 -22.43 2.77 15.22
C GLU A 36 -21.35 3.78 15.61
N ASP A 37 -21.38 4.27 16.86
CA ASP A 37 -20.29 5.09 17.39
C ASP A 37 -19.02 4.23 17.52
N HIS A 38 -17.93 4.74 16.96
CA HIS A 38 -16.66 4.06 16.91
C HIS A 38 -15.80 4.30 18.17
N GLY A 39 -16.10 5.31 18.99
CA GLY A 39 -15.30 5.66 20.18
C GLY A 39 -13.80 5.78 19.88
N ASP A 40 -12.97 5.18 20.73
CA ASP A 40 -11.50 5.16 20.60
C ASP A 40 -10.97 4.00 19.74
N ARG A 41 -11.84 3.29 19.03
CA ARG A 41 -11.44 2.10 18.27
C ARG A 41 -10.57 2.49 17.07
N PRO A 42 -9.48 1.74 16.80
CA PRO A 42 -8.69 1.96 15.59
C PRO A 42 -9.56 1.81 14.32
N PRO A 43 -9.46 2.73 13.33
CA PRO A 43 -10.31 2.68 12.14
C PRO A 43 -10.27 1.34 11.38
N ARG A 44 -9.12 0.67 11.39
CA ARG A 44 -8.94 -0.66 10.77
C ARG A 44 -9.80 -1.75 11.42
N GLU A 45 -10.01 -1.69 12.73
CA GLU A 45 -10.82 -2.67 13.47
C GLU A 45 -12.31 -2.43 13.22
N VAL A 46 -12.71 -1.15 13.22
CA VAL A 46 -14.07 -0.73 12.85
C VAL A 46 -14.40 -1.21 11.43
N MET A 47 -13.49 -0.98 10.48
CA MET A 47 -13.69 -1.42 9.10
C MET A 47 -13.76 -2.94 8.98
N ALA A 48 -12.89 -3.68 9.68
CA ALA A 48 -12.91 -5.14 9.66
C ALA A 48 -14.22 -5.71 10.21
N GLU A 49 -14.75 -5.13 11.29
CA GLU A 49 -16.05 -5.51 11.82
C GLU A 49 -17.20 -5.17 10.86
N TRP A 50 -17.21 -3.95 10.31
CA TRP A 50 -18.23 -3.54 9.36
C TRP A 50 -18.23 -4.43 8.10
N LEU A 51 -17.06 -4.85 7.62
CA LEU A 51 -16.98 -5.82 6.52
C LEU A 51 -17.60 -7.17 6.87
N ARG A 52 -17.46 -7.60 8.13
CA ARG A 52 -18.02 -8.87 8.64
C ARG A 52 -19.53 -8.82 8.78
N THR A 53 -20.07 -7.70 9.27
CA THR A 53 -21.50 -7.56 9.60
C THR A 53 -22.34 -7.03 8.44
N SER A 54 -21.77 -6.11 7.65
CA SER A 54 -22.51 -5.32 6.64
C SER A 54 -21.89 -5.40 5.24
N GLY A 55 -20.62 -5.78 5.10
CA GLY A 55 -19.91 -5.76 3.82
C GLY A 55 -20.51 -6.63 2.71
N SER A 56 -21.25 -7.69 3.10
CA SER A 56 -21.98 -8.55 2.14
C SER A 56 -23.22 -7.87 1.54
N LEU A 57 -23.82 -6.90 2.25
CA LEU A 57 -25.02 -6.20 1.81
C LEU A 57 -24.77 -5.30 0.60
N LEU A 58 -23.53 -4.91 0.37
CA LEU A 58 -23.17 -3.95 -0.67
C LEU A 58 -22.76 -4.59 -1.99
N GLY A 59 -22.75 -5.93 -2.08
CA GLY A 59 -22.41 -6.69 -3.29
C GLY A 59 -20.98 -6.46 -3.82
N TYR A 60 -20.21 -5.58 -3.19
CA TYR A 60 -18.92 -5.12 -3.67
C TYR A 60 -17.81 -6.12 -3.37
N THR A 61 -17.83 -6.66 -2.16
CA THR A 61 -16.86 -7.67 -1.77
C THR A 61 -17.27 -8.97 -2.43
N ARG A 62 -16.63 -9.32 -3.55
CA ARG A 62 -16.46 -10.74 -3.91
C ARG A 62 -16.06 -11.43 -2.61
N ARG A 63 -16.94 -12.29 -2.08
CA ARG A 63 -16.95 -12.81 -0.70
C ARG A 63 -15.53 -12.91 -0.14
N LEU A 64 -15.07 -11.86 0.55
CA LEU A 64 -13.74 -11.84 1.16
C LEU A 64 -13.70 -13.00 2.14
N ARG A 65 -12.63 -13.79 2.10
CA ARG A 65 -12.45 -14.85 3.10
C ARG A 65 -12.36 -14.21 4.47
N GLU A 66 -12.84 -14.91 5.50
CA GLU A 66 -12.85 -14.37 6.85
C GLU A 66 -11.43 -14.01 7.31
N GLU A 67 -10.45 -14.87 6.99
CA GLU A 67 -9.03 -14.64 7.29
C GLU A 67 -8.40 -13.46 6.53
N ASP A 68 -9.07 -12.92 5.50
CA ASP A 68 -8.61 -11.79 4.68
C ASP A 68 -9.18 -10.45 5.12
N GLN A 69 -10.25 -10.44 5.92
CA GLN A 69 -11.00 -9.21 6.24
C GLN A 69 -10.14 -8.16 6.95
N LEU A 70 -9.32 -8.57 7.91
CA LEU A 70 -8.44 -7.65 8.64
C LEU A 70 -7.34 -7.08 7.73
N ALA A 71 -6.71 -7.93 6.91
CA ALA A 71 -5.68 -7.48 5.97
C ALA A 71 -6.26 -6.52 4.92
N PHE A 72 -7.45 -6.81 4.41
CA PHE A 72 -8.20 -5.92 3.54
C PHE A 72 -8.51 -4.58 4.22
N ALA A 73 -9.03 -4.61 5.46
CA ALA A 73 -9.35 -3.41 6.22
C ALA A 73 -8.11 -2.54 6.46
N ASN A 74 -6.98 -3.15 6.79
CA ASN A 74 -5.71 -2.45 6.94
C ASN A 74 -5.25 -1.78 5.62
N LEU A 75 -5.35 -2.51 4.50
CA LEU A 75 -5.01 -1.98 3.18
C LEU A 75 -5.95 -0.82 2.78
N PHE A 76 -7.25 -0.97 3.00
CA PHE A 76 -8.25 0.06 2.72
C PHE A 76 -8.00 1.33 3.53
N VAL A 77 -7.90 1.24 4.86
CA VAL A 77 -7.67 2.42 5.72
C VAL A 77 -6.36 3.10 5.35
N SER A 78 -5.29 2.32 5.11
CA SER A 78 -4.03 2.91 4.67
C SER A 78 -4.13 3.60 3.32
N TYR A 79 -4.98 3.17 2.37
CA TYR A 79 -5.21 3.95 1.14
C TYR A 79 -5.78 5.33 1.45
N LEU A 80 -6.80 5.40 2.32
CA LEU A 80 -7.43 6.67 2.68
C LEU A 80 -6.45 7.66 3.29
N GLU A 81 -5.47 7.17 4.05
CA GLU A 81 -4.50 8.01 4.78
C GLU A 81 -3.26 8.38 3.93
N ILE A 82 -2.76 7.44 3.12
CA ILE A 82 -1.44 7.59 2.47
C ILE A 82 -1.54 7.97 1.00
N SER A 83 -2.66 7.65 0.34
CA SER A 83 -2.79 7.80 -1.12
C SER A 83 -3.60 9.00 -1.54
N PHE A 84 -4.40 9.57 -0.64
CA PHE A 84 -5.29 10.68 -0.94
C PHE A 84 -5.10 11.84 0.03
N ASP A 85 -5.29 13.04 -0.49
CA ASP A 85 -5.51 14.25 0.29
C ASP A 85 -6.98 14.65 0.16
N LEU A 86 -7.54 15.22 1.22
CA LEU A 86 -8.85 15.84 1.17
C LEU A 86 -8.68 17.29 0.72
N LEU A 87 -9.31 17.67 -0.39
CA LEU A 87 -9.37 19.07 -0.79
C LEU A 87 -10.22 19.85 0.23
N ASP A 88 -9.55 20.57 1.11
CA ASP A 88 -10.20 21.50 2.03
C ASP A 88 -10.35 22.87 1.36
N HIS A 89 -11.59 23.22 1.02
CA HIS A 89 -11.95 24.55 0.52
C HIS A 89 -12.54 25.43 1.63
N GLY A 90 -12.07 25.28 2.88
CA GLY A 90 -12.59 26.01 4.04
C GLY A 90 -14.02 25.56 4.42
N ARG A 91 -14.39 24.32 4.09
CA ARG A 91 -15.73 23.78 4.36
C ARG A 91 -15.71 23.04 5.69
N ARG A 92 -16.80 23.21 6.46
CA ARG A 92 -16.99 22.46 7.70
C ARG A 92 -16.96 20.95 7.39
N ILE A 93 -16.18 20.19 8.16
CA ILE A 93 -16.21 18.73 8.11
C ILE A 93 -17.63 18.30 8.47
N GLU A 94 -18.28 17.58 7.56
CA GLU A 94 -19.59 16.99 7.81
C GLU A 94 -19.40 15.86 8.83
N SER A 95 -20.21 15.89 9.89
CA SER A 95 -20.28 14.75 10.81
C SER A 95 -20.78 13.54 10.04
N SER A 96 -20.08 12.44 10.17
CA SER A 96 -20.57 11.15 9.68
C SER A 96 -21.80 10.68 10.48
N PRO A 97 -22.61 9.74 9.97
CA PRO A 97 -23.80 9.24 10.67
C PRO A 97 -23.51 8.59 12.03
N CYS A 98 -22.32 8.02 12.25
CA CYS A 98 -21.84 7.58 13.58
C CYS A 98 -21.64 8.74 14.57
N GLY A 99 -21.72 10.00 14.14
CA GLY A 99 -21.38 11.19 14.94
C GLY A 99 -19.88 11.40 15.12
N CYS A 100 -19.05 10.56 14.50
CA CYS A 100 -17.61 10.50 14.76
C CYS A 100 -16.78 11.30 13.73
N TYR A 101 -15.62 11.80 14.16
CA TYR A 101 -14.70 12.63 13.34
C TYR A 101 -13.34 11.94 13.09
N CYS A 102 -13.29 10.61 13.15
CA CYS A 102 -12.05 9.89 12.89
C CYS A 102 -11.62 10.01 11.43
N SER A 103 -10.32 9.81 11.15
CA SER A 103 -9.72 9.96 9.82
C SER A 103 -10.51 9.19 8.74
N MET A 104 -10.87 7.94 9.02
CA MET A 104 -11.64 7.11 8.10
C MET A 104 -13.03 7.67 7.81
N CYS A 105 -13.79 8.10 8.83
CA CYS A 105 -15.15 8.59 8.61
C CYS A 105 -15.17 9.92 7.86
N VAL A 106 -14.26 10.83 8.22
CA VAL A 106 -14.06 12.09 7.48
C VAL A 106 -13.69 11.81 6.02
N SER A 107 -12.82 10.83 5.80
CA SER A 107 -12.44 10.37 4.47
C SER A 107 -13.63 9.80 3.69
N ILE A 108 -14.46 8.95 4.31
CA ILE A 108 -15.62 8.35 3.64
C ILE A 108 -16.67 9.43 3.28
N THR A 109 -17.05 10.29 4.23
CA THR A 109 -18.04 11.36 3.99
C THR A 109 -17.56 12.33 2.91
N SER A 110 -16.24 12.56 2.87
CA SER A 110 -15.58 13.48 1.95
C SER A 110 -14.99 12.80 0.71
N SER A 111 -15.34 11.54 0.42
CA SER A 111 -14.74 10.73 -0.65
C SER A 111 -14.76 11.40 -2.03
N SER A 112 -15.83 12.13 -2.38
CA SER A 112 -15.93 12.90 -3.63
C SER A 112 -14.94 14.08 -3.75
N ARG A 113 -14.21 14.39 -2.66
CA ARG A 113 -13.19 15.46 -2.59
C ARG A 113 -11.78 14.90 -2.40
N MET A 114 -11.62 13.58 -2.42
CA MET A 114 -10.31 12.96 -2.37
C MET A 114 -9.58 13.17 -3.68
N VAL A 115 -8.36 13.69 -3.59
CA VAL A 115 -7.44 13.78 -4.72
C VAL A 115 -6.21 12.93 -4.43
N PRO A 116 -5.61 12.29 -5.46
CA PRO A 116 -4.37 11.57 -5.27
C PRO A 116 -3.29 12.48 -4.68
N LYS A 117 -2.65 12.02 -3.60
CA LYS A 117 -1.56 12.73 -2.94
C LYS A 117 -0.41 12.96 -3.94
N LYS A 118 0.24 14.11 -3.82
CA LYS A 118 1.44 14.45 -4.59
C LYS A 118 2.68 14.27 -3.71
N PRO A 119 3.48 13.21 -3.92
CA PRO A 119 4.65 12.98 -3.08
C PRO A 119 5.68 14.11 -3.20
N GLY A 120 6.13 14.63 -2.07
CA GLY A 120 7.17 15.63 -1.94
C GLY A 120 8.58 15.04 -1.87
N SER A 121 9.58 15.89 -1.59
CA SER A 121 10.98 15.47 -1.40
C SER A 121 11.14 14.51 -0.22
N ALA A 122 10.51 14.82 0.93
CA ALA A 122 10.56 13.98 2.12
C ALA A 122 9.99 12.57 1.89
N ASP A 123 8.95 12.44 1.05
CA ASP A 123 8.40 11.13 0.69
C ASP A 123 9.38 10.33 -0.18
N LYS A 124 10.09 11.00 -1.09
CA LYS A 124 11.13 10.38 -1.93
C LYS A 124 12.31 9.91 -1.10
N GLU A 125 12.75 10.69 -0.12
CA GLU A 125 13.80 10.28 0.82
C GLU A 125 13.38 9.07 1.65
N ARG A 126 12.13 9.03 2.14
CA ARG A 126 11.59 7.84 2.81
C ARG A 126 11.55 6.63 1.89
N ALA A 127 11.20 6.81 0.61
CA ALA A 127 11.24 5.74 -0.38
C ALA A 127 12.66 5.22 -0.61
N THR A 128 13.67 6.09 -0.70
CA THR A 128 15.08 5.67 -0.77
C THR A 128 15.48 4.84 0.45
N ARG A 129 15.13 5.29 1.67
CA ARG A 129 15.38 4.51 2.89
C ARG A 129 14.67 3.15 2.87
N ALA A 130 13.49 3.06 2.28
CA ALA A 130 12.79 1.79 2.10
C ALA A 130 13.54 0.85 1.13
N LEU A 131 14.13 1.39 0.04
CA LEU A 131 15.02 0.59 -0.83
C LEU A 131 16.25 0.09 -0.08
N GLU A 132 16.89 0.95 0.73
CA GLU A 132 18.06 0.56 1.54
C GLU A 132 17.72 -0.55 2.54
N ALA A 133 16.57 -0.43 3.21
CA ALA A 133 16.07 -1.43 4.13
C ALA A 133 15.77 -2.76 3.43
N GLU A 134 15.23 -2.73 2.21
CA GLU A 134 15.00 -3.93 1.40
C GLU A 134 16.32 -4.63 1.05
N LEU A 135 17.33 -3.88 0.59
CA LEU A 135 18.66 -4.43 0.30
C LEU A 135 19.27 -5.09 1.54
N GLN A 136 19.17 -4.44 2.70
CA GLN A 136 19.67 -5.00 3.96
C GLN A 136 18.87 -6.22 4.41
N ALA A 137 17.56 -6.25 4.21
CA ALA A 137 16.74 -7.41 4.54
C ALA A 137 17.13 -8.62 3.68
N VAL A 138 17.38 -8.41 2.38
CA VAL A 138 17.85 -9.46 1.45
C VAL A 138 19.23 -9.98 1.85
N ALA A 139 20.17 -9.10 2.21
CA ALA A 139 21.48 -9.52 2.71
C ALA A 139 21.38 -10.25 4.06
N GLY A 140 20.52 -9.75 4.96
CA GLY A 140 20.28 -10.31 6.28
C GLY A 140 19.68 -11.71 6.23
N ALA A 141 18.87 -12.03 5.22
CA ALA A 141 18.37 -13.38 4.99
C ALA A 141 19.51 -14.40 4.70
N ALA A 142 20.67 -13.94 4.23
CA ALA A 142 21.89 -14.73 4.06
C ALA A 142 22.86 -14.62 5.25
N GLY A 143 22.45 -13.99 6.36
CA GLY A 143 23.29 -13.75 7.53
C GLY A 143 24.40 -12.72 7.32
N LYS A 144 24.26 -11.85 6.32
CA LYS A 144 25.25 -10.83 5.94
C LYS A 144 24.67 -9.43 6.09
N THR A 145 25.56 -8.42 6.08
CA THR A 145 25.18 -6.99 6.11
C THR A 145 25.88 -6.28 4.96
N LEU A 146 25.18 -5.43 4.23
CA LEU A 146 25.79 -4.60 3.21
C LEU A 146 26.43 -3.36 3.83
N THR A 147 27.62 -3.00 3.34
CA THR A 147 28.26 -1.71 3.63
C THR A 147 27.50 -0.56 2.96
N LYS A 148 27.72 0.66 3.45
CA LYS A 148 27.14 1.88 2.82
C LYS A 148 27.57 2.02 1.36
N ALA A 149 28.80 1.62 1.02
CA ALA A 149 29.32 1.69 -0.35
C ALA A 149 28.60 0.69 -1.27
N GLN A 150 28.37 -0.55 -0.82
CA GLN A 150 27.61 -1.56 -1.56
C GLN A 150 26.15 -1.13 -1.76
N ILE A 151 25.50 -0.62 -0.71
CA ILE A 151 24.12 -0.09 -0.82
C ILE A 151 24.07 1.01 -1.88
N LYS A 152 24.97 1.99 -1.81
CA LYS A 152 25.03 3.09 -2.79
C LYS A 152 25.21 2.54 -4.21
N ALA A 153 26.15 1.64 -4.43
CA ALA A 153 26.40 1.04 -5.74
C ALA A 153 25.18 0.28 -6.29
N LEU A 154 24.44 -0.43 -5.43
CA LEU A 154 23.22 -1.14 -5.82
C LEU A 154 22.07 -0.18 -6.14
N LEU A 155 21.92 0.91 -5.39
CA LEU A 155 20.92 1.94 -5.67
C LEU A 155 21.21 2.72 -6.97
N GLU A 156 22.48 2.91 -7.31
CA GLU A 156 22.91 3.58 -8.54
C GLU A 156 22.90 2.65 -9.77
N ASN A 157 22.69 1.35 -9.58
CA ASN A 157 22.62 0.38 -10.66
C ASN A 157 21.29 0.53 -11.46
N PRO A 158 21.33 0.92 -12.75
CA PRO A 158 20.12 1.13 -13.54
C PRO A 158 19.29 -0.14 -13.73
N ASP A 159 19.92 -1.31 -13.79
CA ASP A 159 19.25 -2.60 -14.00
C ASP A 159 18.44 -3.05 -12.77
N LEU A 160 18.78 -2.53 -11.58
CA LEU A 160 18.09 -2.85 -10.34
C LEU A 160 17.02 -1.82 -9.94
N ARG A 161 16.90 -0.71 -10.67
CA ARG A 161 16.00 0.39 -10.26
C ARG A 161 14.53 -0.05 -10.15
N GLU A 162 14.00 -0.66 -11.20
CA GLU A 162 12.62 -1.15 -11.22
C GLU A 162 12.44 -2.40 -10.31
N PRO A 163 13.32 -3.42 -10.37
CA PRO A 163 13.24 -4.58 -9.47
C PRO A 163 13.23 -4.22 -7.99
N LEU A 164 14.12 -3.30 -7.57
CA LEU A 164 14.22 -2.89 -6.18
C LEU A 164 13.00 -2.09 -5.72
N ALA A 165 12.45 -1.24 -6.60
CA ALA A 165 11.20 -0.52 -6.31
C ALA A 165 10.02 -1.48 -6.14
N ILE A 166 9.92 -2.52 -6.97
CA ILE A 166 8.88 -3.57 -6.85
C ILE A 166 9.04 -4.36 -5.55
N ALA A 167 10.26 -4.81 -5.23
CA ALA A 167 10.53 -5.58 -4.01
C ALA A 167 10.21 -4.78 -2.74
N ALA A 168 10.73 -3.55 -2.63
CA ALA A 168 10.46 -2.68 -1.49
C ALA A 168 8.97 -2.29 -1.38
N TRP A 169 8.30 -2.07 -2.51
CA TRP A 169 6.85 -1.84 -2.52
C TRP A 169 6.08 -3.07 -2.02
N MET A 170 6.47 -4.27 -2.43
CA MET A 170 5.81 -5.50 -1.97
C MET A 170 6.00 -5.71 -0.46
N SER A 171 7.20 -5.44 0.07
CA SER A 171 7.46 -5.42 1.51
C SER A 171 6.58 -4.42 2.24
N ALA A 172 6.36 -3.23 1.65
CA ALA A 172 5.41 -2.25 2.18
C ALA A 172 3.95 -2.75 2.15
N VAL A 173 3.53 -3.46 1.11
CA VAL A 173 2.19 -4.09 1.04
C VAL A 173 2.01 -5.10 2.17
N PHE A 174 2.98 -5.99 2.38
CA PHE A 174 2.91 -6.98 3.46
C PHE A 174 2.84 -6.35 4.85
N ARG A 175 3.63 -5.30 5.09
CA ARG A 175 3.57 -4.50 6.32
C ARG A 175 2.18 -3.89 6.52
N ARG A 176 1.63 -3.25 5.49
CA ARG A 176 0.27 -2.69 5.54
C ARG A 176 -0.78 -3.75 5.80
N MET A 177 -0.68 -4.94 5.22
CA MET A 177 -1.62 -6.04 5.51
C MET A 177 -1.61 -6.45 7.00
N ARG A 178 -0.47 -6.31 7.69
CA ARG A 178 -0.35 -6.57 9.14
C ARG A 178 -0.79 -5.39 10.01
N GLY A 179 -1.19 -4.27 9.41
CA GLY A 179 -1.61 -3.05 10.12
C GLY A 179 -0.46 -2.10 10.45
N ASP A 180 0.75 -2.37 9.96
CA ASP A 180 1.87 -1.43 10.08
C ASP A 180 1.61 -0.22 9.20
N PHE A 181 1.78 0.98 9.77
CA PHE A 181 1.71 2.20 8.99
C PHE A 181 2.97 2.33 8.12
N VAL A 182 2.77 2.37 6.81
CA VAL A 182 3.78 2.76 5.83
C VAL A 182 3.33 4.09 5.27
N GLY A 183 4.17 5.12 5.30
CA GLY A 183 3.79 6.43 4.82
C GLY A 183 3.67 6.51 3.30
N THR A 184 3.62 7.73 2.77
CA THR A 184 3.52 7.99 1.32
C THR A 184 4.69 7.40 0.51
N GLU A 185 5.76 6.91 1.13
CA GLU A 185 6.84 6.20 0.43
C GLU A 185 6.32 5.02 -0.40
N ALA A 186 5.29 4.30 0.06
CA ALA A 186 4.69 3.21 -0.72
C ALA A 186 4.10 3.72 -2.05
N LEU A 187 3.53 4.93 -2.05
CA LEU A 187 3.03 5.59 -3.25
C LEU A 187 4.18 6.01 -4.18
N VAL A 188 5.30 6.49 -3.63
CA VAL A 188 6.49 6.82 -4.43
C VAL A 188 7.05 5.57 -5.10
N LEU A 189 7.25 4.49 -4.35
CA LEU A 189 7.76 3.21 -4.87
C LEU A 189 6.86 2.68 -5.99
N TRP A 190 5.53 2.67 -5.79
CA TRP A 190 4.56 2.29 -6.81
C TRP A 190 4.73 3.12 -8.09
N ARG A 191 4.85 4.45 -7.97
CA ARG A 191 4.99 5.33 -9.14
C ARG A 191 6.28 5.07 -9.92
N TRP A 192 7.36 4.61 -9.29
CA TRP A 192 8.62 4.36 -10.01
C TRP A 192 8.54 3.27 -11.07
N PHE A 193 7.62 2.31 -10.93
CA PHE A 193 7.44 1.24 -11.92
C PHE A 193 6.06 1.22 -12.58
N ALA A 194 5.03 1.79 -11.95
CA ALA A 194 3.67 1.83 -12.50
C ALA A 194 3.37 3.10 -13.32
N TRP A 195 4.24 4.11 -13.30
CA TRP A 195 4.05 5.37 -14.03
C TRP A 195 5.13 5.54 -15.12
N LYS A 196 4.81 6.37 -16.10
CA LYS A 196 5.74 6.81 -17.15
C LYS A 196 6.62 7.97 -16.63
N PRO A 197 7.81 8.19 -17.23
CA PRO A 197 8.68 9.32 -16.87
C PRO A 197 7.99 10.69 -16.94
N GLU A 198 7.02 10.85 -17.83
CA GLU A 198 6.26 12.10 -18.02
C GLU A 198 5.23 12.36 -16.92
N GLY A 199 5.11 11.48 -15.92
CA GLY A 199 4.26 11.69 -14.75
C GLY A 199 2.81 11.24 -14.93
N SER A 200 2.54 10.27 -15.82
CA SER A 200 1.22 9.65 -15.98
C SER A 200 1.27 8.14 -15.69
N PRO A 201 0.19 7.52 -15.17
CA PRO A 201 0.14 6.07 -15.01
C PRO A 201 0.33 5.33 -16.34
N LYS A 202 1.00 4.17 -16.30
CA LYS A 202 1.05 3.24 -17.44
C LYS A 202 -0.36 2.68 -17.67
N HIS A 203 -0.93 2.89 -18.86
CA HIS A 203 -2.29 2.46 -19.18
C HIS A 203 -2.41 0.92 -19.07
N GLY A 204 -3.43 0.43 -18.36
CA GLY A 204 -3.66 -1.01 -18.18
C GLY A 204 -2.60 -1.72 -17.35
N PHE A 205 -1.71 -0.99 -16.66
CA PHE A 205 -0.68 -1.60 -15.84
C PHE A 205 -1.30 -2.38 -14.67
N ALA A 206 -0.93 -3.65 -14.57
CA ALA A 206 -1.24 -4.52 -13.45
C ALA A 206 0.05 -5.23 -13.04
N ILE A 207 0.43 -5.09 -11.77
CA ILE A 207 1.53 -5.85 -11.21
C ILE A 207 1.09 -7.32 -11.08
N THR A 208 1.99 -8.24 -11.44
CA THR A 208 1.72 -9.68 -11.40
C THR A 208 2.65 -10.36 -10.40
N GLU A 209 2.24 -11.53 -9.92
CA GLU A 209 3.08 -12.36 -9.05
C GLU A 209 4.41 -12.74 -9.71
N ALA A 210 4.40 -13.01 -11.02
CA ALA A 210 5.61 -13.30 -11.78
C ALA A 210 6.57 -12.10 -11.80
N ALA A 211 6.05 -10.88 -11.97
CA ALA A 211 6.86 -9.66 -11.95
C ALA A 211 7.49 -9.43 -10.57
N VAL A 212 6.74 -9.62 -9.49
CA VAL A 212 7.26 -9.52 -8.11
C VAL A 212 8.34 -10.56 -7.84
N THR A 213 8.09 -11.82 -8.21
CA THR A 213 9.04 -12.92 -8.00
C THR A 213 10.33 -12.69 -8.79
N SER A 214 10.22 -12.26 -10.05
CA SER A 214 11.37 -11.90 -10.88
C SER A 214 12.16 -10.74 -10.30
N ALA A 215 11.47 -9.70 -9.81
CA ALA A 215 12.11 -8.55 -9.19
C ALA A 215 12.89 -8.94 -7.92
N GLN A 216 12.29 -9.75 -7.04
CA GLN A 216 12.96 -10.25 -5.84
C GLN A 216 14.19 -11.10 -6.16
N ALA A 217 14.11 -11.96 -7.20
CA ALA A 217 15.26 -12.76 -7.65
C ALA A 217 16.41 -11.88 -8.17
N GLN A 218 16.12 -10.85 -8.96
CA GLN A 218 17.12 -9.92 -9.48
C GLN A 218 17.78 -9.09 -8.38
N VAL A 219 17.00 -8.63 -7.40
CA VAL A 219 17.54 -7.92 -6.22
C VAL A 219 18.47 -8.85 -5.43
N LYS A 220 18.04 -10.09 -5.19
CA LYS A 220 18.86 -11.10 -4.50
C LYS A 220 20.19 -11.35 -5.23
N GLU A 221 20.17 -11.59 -6.54
CA GLU A 221 21.38 -11.78 -7.34
C GLU A 221 22.30 -10.54 -7.30
N GLY A 222 21.72 -9.34 -7.36
CA GLY A 222 22.46 -8.08 -7.20
C GLY A 222 23.19 -8.01 -5.85
N VAL A 223 22.49 -8.32 -4.77
CA VAL A 223 23.05 -8.35 -3.40
C VAL A 223 24.14 -9.41 -3.26
N GLU A 224 23.93 -10.62 -3.78
CA GLU A 224 24.91 -11.71 -3.73
C GLU A 224 26.20 -11.35 -4.47
N ARG A 225 26.10 -10.73 -5.66
CA ARG A 225 27.27 -10.22 -6.39
C ARG A 225 28.02 -9.14 -5.63
N ALA A 226 27.31 -8.18 -5.03
CA ALA A 226 27.92 -7.12 -4.25
C ALA A 226 28.68 -7.64 -3.02
N LEU A 227 28.17 -8.71 -2.40
CA LEU A 227 28.81 -9.37 -1.25
C LEU A 227 30.02 -10.23 -1.65
N ALA A 228 30.05 -10.77 -2.88
CA ALA A 228 31.17 -11.58 -3.36
C ALA A 228 32.43 -10.75 -3.69
N THR A 229 32.25 -9.49 -4.10
CA THR A 229 33.36 -8.57 -4.45
C THR A 229 34.23 -8.18 -3.25
N GLU A 230 33.79 -8.45 -2.01
CA GLU A 230 34.55 -8.16 -0.78
C GLU A 230 35.47 -9.33 -0.36
N THR A 231 35.23 -10.52 -0.90
CA THR A 231 36.02 -11.74 -0.62
C THR A 231 37.17 -11.99 -1.61
N ALA A 232 37.33 -11.13 -2.62
CA ALA A 232 38.37 -11.21 -3.66
C ALA A 232 39.38 -10.07 -3.49
#